data_AF-A0A1J5X1T1-F1
#
_entry.id   AF-A0A1J5X1T1-F1
#
_cell.length_a   1.000
_cell.length_b   1.000
_cell.length_c   1.000
_cell.angle_alpha   90.00
_cell.angle_beta   90.00
_cell.angle_gamma   90.00
#
_symmetry.space_group_name_H-M   'P 1'
#
loop_
_entity.id
_entity.type
_entity.pdbx_description
1 polymer ?
#
loop_
_entity_poly.entity_id
_entity_poly.type
_entity_poly.pdbx_seq_one_letter_code
_entity_poly.pdbx_strand_id
1 'polypeptide(L)'
;MGGKEYAFLKKKNIPGIIDCGDRVITCIACIEEPSPEDIVSPLCRDVHYVICKECMERLQEKETAVECLFCKKKKSDNKAFQEEILGGFLSLMPHQTLHSLELRPDMEVENAMRLPRETKVILNSVSLSGALFFKLMTSTAVEIKNKITIFGQDNSLDRCCGVLDVRTNEQTKIFVGWWSEEETEKAYSNIKTIRGKSIHIDTEEIHAAEDGVYFLLKNWALFDGYSPLFFLESSEREHIRKIPSRLESHGENETEKLGLSAGEIGEIQGTERNNIPLWKVKELKLTGCALEILHKLRFHEENEMDVFWLCAGEAEEISGILRMENSGIWVGKVKKLGLRGYAVGILPKLRIHEENEMEELGLTTQDSEDIQILGMENSSIWVGKVKRLELIGHAVKVFTMLGFHQDSEVKKLVLITDEREKDVLLNHYYSYIIPTSCPCHHHGALALS
;
A
#
# COMPACT_ATOMS: atom_id res chain seq x y z
N MET A 1 -14.48 -5.36 6.46
CA MET A 1 -15.44 -6.40 6.91
C MET A 1 -14.93 -7.73 6.37
N GLY A 2 -14.59 -8.69 7.24
CA GLY A 2 -13.97 -9.95 6.83
C GLY A 2 -14.97 -10.86 6.13
N GLY A 3 -14.77 -11.12 4.84
CA GLY A 3 -15.50 -12.16 4.12
C GLY A 3 -15.21 -13.53 4.74
N LYS A 4 -16.19 -14.43 4.71
CA LYS A 4 -15.95 -15.83 5.09
C LYS A 4 -15.16 -16.51 3.97
N GLU A 5 -13.97 -16.97 4.30
CA GLU A 5 -13.10 -17.73 3.41
C GLU A 5 -13.49 -19.23 3.44
N TYR A 6 -13.31 -19.94 2.33
CA TYR A 6 -13.65 -21.37 2.19
C TYR A 6 -12.50 -22.10 1.50
N ALA A 7 -11.99 -23.16 2.12
CA ALA A 7 -10.97 -24.03 1.53
C ALA A 7 -11.62 -25.10 0.66
N PHE A 8 -11.21 -25.16 -0.61
CA PHE A 8 -11.74 -26.11 -1.59
C PHE A 8 -10.73 -27.23 -1.86
N LEU A 9 -11.15 -28.48 -1.63
CA LEU A 9 -10.34 -29.68 -1.82
C LEU A 9 -11.16 -30.74 -2.57
N LYS A 10 -10.49 -31.70 -3.20
CA LYS A 10 -11.19 -32.91 -3.69
C LYS A 10 -11.89 -33.60 -2.51
N LYS A 11 -13.14 -34.04 -2.67
CA LYS A 11 -13.93 -34.68 -1.60
C LYS A 11 -13.14 -35.77 -0.86
N LYS A 12 -12.41 -36.62 -1.58
CA LYS A 12 -11.58 -37.69 -1.02
C LYS A 12 -10.46 -37.22 -0.07
N ASN A 13 -10.06 -35.96 -0.16
CA ASN A 13 -8.94 -35.37 0.60
C ASN A 13 -9.41 -34.60 1.85
N ILE A 14 -10.71 -34.57 2.14
CA ILE A 14 -11.25 -33.84 3.28
C ILE A 14 -10.93 -34.60 4.59
N PRO A 15 -10.24 -33.96 5.55
CA PRO A 15 -9.95 -34.59 6.85
C PRO A 15 -11.25 -35.00 7.57
N GLY A 16 -11.30 -36.23 8.09
CA GLY A 16 -12.46 -36.74 8.84
C GLY A 16 -13.63 -37.23 7.98
N ILE A 17 -13.57 -37.15 6.65
CA ILE A 17 -14.67 -37.59 5.78
C ILE A 17 -14.88 -39.11 5.81
N ILE A 18 -13.81 -39.87 6.10
CA ILE A 18 -13.82 -41.34 6.21
C ILE A 18 -14.51 -41.79 7.52
N ASP A 19 -14.48 -40.95 8.56
CA ASP A 19 -15.10 -41.23 9.86
C ASP A 19 -16.61 -40.88 9.92
N CYS A 20 -17.18 -40.37 8.81
CA CYS A 20 -18.59 -39.95 8.76
C CYS A 20 -19.59 -41.14 8.64
N GLY A 21 -19.11 -42.38 8.48
CA GLY A 21 -19.95 -43.57 8.28
C GLY A 21 -20.73 -43.55 6.95
N ASP A 22 -21.88 -44.25 6.88
CA ASP A 22 -22.77 -44.31 5.70
C ASP A 22 -23.56 -43.01 5.43
N ARG A 23 -23.12 -41.87 5.98
CA ARG A 23 -23.84 -40.59 5.81
C ARG A 23 -23.57 -40.03 4.42
N VAL A 24 -24.65 -39.80 3.67
CA VAL A 24 -24.61 -39.13 2.36
C VAL A 24 -24.27 -37.65 2.56
N ILE A 25 -23.08 -37.25 2.15
CA ILE A 25 -22.63 -35.85 2.21
C ILE A 25 -23.08 -35.16 0.93
N THR A 26 -23.91 -34.13 1.06
CA THR A 26 -24.47 -33.39 -0.08
C THR A 26 -23.99 -31.94 -0.11
N CYS A 27 -23.97 -31.39 -1.32
CA CYS A 27 -23.82 -29.95 -1.52
C CYS A 27 -25.08 -29.23 -1.02
N ILE A 28 -24.93 -28.22 -0.17
CA ILE A 28 -26.09 -27.48 0.37
C ILE A 28 -26.87 -26.70 -0.70
N ALA A 29 -26.23 -26.37 -1.83
CA ALA A 29 -26.81 -25.54 -2.88
C ALA A 29 -27.50 -26.35 -3.98
N CYS A 30 -26.83 -27.37 -4.53
CA CYS A 30 -27.43 -28.23 -5.57
C CYS A 30 -28.10 -29.49 -5.00
N ILE A 31 -27.89 -29.82 -3.73
CA ILE A 31 -28.47 -31.00 -3.04
C ILE A 31 -27.92 -32.33 -3.61
N GLU A 32 -26.94 -32.27 -4.51
CA GLU A 32 -26.30 -33.44 -5.09
C GLU A 32 -25.16 -33.96 -4.20
N GLU A 33 -24.93 -35.27 -4.23
CA GLU A 33 -23.75 -35.87 -3.62
C GLU A 33 -22.54 -35.69 -4.56
N PRO A 34 -21.47 -35.01 -4.11
CA PRO A 34 -20.27 -34.87 -4.93
C PRO A 34 -19.54 -36.20 -5.06
N SER A 35 -18.95 -36.44 -6.22
CA SER A 35 -18.02 -37.52 -6.46
C SER A 35 -16.74 -37.38 -5.60
N PRO A 36 -15.95 -38.46 -5.37
CA PRO A 36 -14.69 -38.37 -4.66
C PRO A 36 -13.66 -37.39 -5.27
N GLU A 37 -13.74 -37.16 -6.59
CA GLU A 37 -12.84 -36.26 -7.33
C GLU A 37 -13.35 -34.81 -7.39
N ASP A 38 -14.62 -34.57 -7.02
CA ASP A 38 -15.22 -33.24 -7.09
C ASP A 38 -14.59 -32.31 -6.05
N ILE A 39 -14.42 -31.04 -6.45
CA ILE A 39 -13.83 -30.00 -5.60
C ILE A 39 -14.93 -29.35 -4.76
N VAL A 40 -14.85 -29.53 -3.44
CA VAL A 40 -15.85 -29.08 -2.48
C VAL A 40 -15.20 -28.47 -1.23
N SER A 41 -15.97 -27.67 -0.48
CA SER A 41 -15.56 -27.11 0.82
C SER A 41 -16.51 -27.58 1.93
N PRO A 42 -16.01 -28.11 3.06
CA PRO A 42 -16.84 -28.44 4.23
C PRO A 42 -17.37 -27.19 4.93
N LEU A 43 -18.62 -27.24 5.40
CA LEU A 43 -19.23 -26.13 6.14
C LEU A 43 -19.09 -26.25 7.67
N CYS A 44 -18.62 -27.38 8.19
CA CYS A 44 -18.38 -27.62 9.62
C CYS A 44 -17.46 -28.83 9.83
N ARG A 45 -16.88 -28.95 11.05
CA ARG A 45 -15.98 -30.04 11.46
C ARG A 45 -16.57 -31.44 11.27
N ASP A 46 -17.86 -31.59 11.54
CA ASP A 46 -18.57 -32.87 11.40
C ASP A 46 -19.01 -33.16 9.95
N VAL A 47 -18.65 -32.29 9.00
CA VAL A 47 -18.94 -32.39 7.55
C VAL A 47 -20.42 -32.70 7.25
N HIS A 48 -21.35 -32.06 7.96
CA HIS A 48 -22.79 -32.25 7.72
C HIS A 48 -23.22 -31.86 6.30
N TYR A 49 -22.57 -30.84 5.74
CA TYR A 49 -22.78 -30.35 4.38
C TYR A 49 -21.46 -29.87 3.81
N VAL A 50 -21.37 -29.96 2.49
CA VAL A 50 -20.32 -29.30 1.71
C VAL A 50 -20.94 -28.26 0.78
N ILE A 51 -20.09 -27.44 0.16
CA ILE A 51 -20.45 -26.62 -1.00
C ILE A 51 -19.51 -26.95 -2.16
N CYS A 52 -20.07 -27.27 -3.32
CA CYS A 52 -19.26 -27.51 -4.52
C CYS A 52 -18.70 -26.19 -5.06
N LYS A 53 -17.50 -26.23 -5.65
CA LYS A 53 -16.84 -25.05 -6.23
C LYS A 53 -17.75 -24.29 -7.20
N GLU A 54 -18.39 -25.01 -8.13
CA GLU A 54 -19.33 -24.42 -9.11
C GLU A 54 -20.52 -23.71 -8.44
N CYS A 55 -21.03 -24.28 -7.34
CA CYS A 55 -22.13 -23.68 -6.60
C CYS A 55 -21.69 -22.45 -5.81
N MET A 56 -20.45 -22.44 -5.30
CA MET A 56 -19.88 -21.28 -4.63
C MET A 56 -19.68 -20.12 -5.59
N GLU A 57 -19.12 -20.38 -6.78
CA GLU A 57 -18.91 -19.36 -7.81
C GLU A 57 -20.24 -18.68 -8.21
N ARG A 58 -21.33 -19.45 -8.33
CA ARG A 58 -22.69 -18.91 -8.58
C ARG A 58 -23.28 -18.10 -7.42
N LEU A 59 -22.79 -18.29 -6.19
CA LEU A 59 -23.27 -17.61 -4.99
C LEU A 59 -22.45 -16.36 -4.64
N GLN A 60 -21.19 -16.29 -5.09
CA GLN A 60 -20.35 -15.09 -4.93
C GLN A 60 -20.95 -13.87 -5.62
N GLU A 61 -21.73 -14.04 -6.69
CA GLU A 61 -22.51 -12.97 -7.35
C GLU A 61 -23.57 -12.30 -6.44
N LYS A 62 -23.85 -12.86 -5.25
CA LYS A 62 -24.92 -12.41 -4.33
C LYS A 62 -24.46 -12.09 -2.91
N GLU A 63 -23.15 -11.99 -2.64
CA GLU A 63 -22.56 -11.73 -1.30
C GLU A 63 -23.12 -12.60 -0.15
N THR A 64 -23.60 -13.81 -0.45
CA THR A 64 -24.30 -14.63 0.55
C THR A 64 -23.34 -15.64 1.17
N ALA A 65 -22.95 -15.42 2.43
CA ALA A 65 -22.17 -16.38 3.18
C ALA A 65 -23.00 -17.66 3.47
N VAL A 66 -22.44 -18.82 3.14
CA VAL A 66 -23.10 -20.11 3.30
C VAL A 66 -22.70 -20.76 4.62
N GLU A 67 -23.68 -21.17 5.42
CA GLU A 67 -23.46 -21.76 6.74
C GLU A 67 -24.02 -23.18 6.83
N CYS A 68 -23.38 -24.00 7.66
CA CYS A 68 -23.95 -25.29 8.01
C CYS A 68 -25.26 -25.11 8.81
N LEU A 69 -26.37 -25.61 8.26
CA LEU A 69 -27.69 -25.49 8.88
C LEU A 69 -27.79 -26.22 10.22
N PHE A 70 -27.03 -27.29 10.43
CA PHE A 70 -27.01 -28.05 11.68
C PHE A 70 -26.22 -27.36 12.81
N CYS A 71 -25.16 -26.65 12.47
CA CYS A 71 -24.25 -26.04 13.44
C CYS A 71 -24.61 -24.59 13.80
N LYS A 72 -25.63 -24.01 13.15
CA LYS A 72 -26.03 -22.58 13.20
C LYS A 72 -26.19 -21.97 14.60
N LYS A 73 -26.31 -22.79 15.66
CA LYS A 73 -26.40 -22.35 17.07
C LYS A 73 -25.05 -22.16 17.77
N LYS A 74 -23.93 -22.66 17.24
CA LYS A 74 -22.58 -22.42 17.75
C LYS A 74 -21.92 -21.43 16.79
N LYS A 75 -21.64 -20.20 17.23
CA LYS A 75 -20.75 -19.30 16.48
C LYS A 75 -19.36 -19.95 16.44
N SER A 76 -19.09 -20.80 15.46
CA SER A 76 -17.76 -21.29 15.20
C SER A 76 -17.01 -20.27 14.35
N ASP A 77 -15.76 -20.00 14.71
CA ASP A 77 -14.86 -19.24 13.87
C ASP A 77 -14.62 -20.03 12.57
N ASN A 78 -15.26 -19.59 11.48
CA ASN A 78 -15.13 -20.23 10.18
C ASN A 78 -13.69 -20.15 9.67
N LYS A 79 -12.96 -19.08 9.99
CA LYS A 79 -11.58 -18.91 9.53
C LYS A 79 -10.66 -19.97 10.12
N ALA A 80 -10.68 -20.11 11.44
CA ALA A 80 -9.88 -21.12 12.15
C ALA A 80 -10.21 -22.56 11.71
N PHE A 81 -11.49 -22.85 11.41
CA PHE A 81 -11.89 -24.15 10.90
C PHE A 81 -11.36 -24.43 9.48
N GLN A 82 -11.42 -23.44 8.58
CA GLN A 82 -10.91 -23.62 7.22
C GLN A 82 -9.38 -23.74 7.18
N GLU A 83 -8.68 -23.02 8.06
CA GLU A 83 -7.24 -23.19 8.28
C GLU A 83 -6.89 -24.60 8.79
N GLU A 84 -7.72 -25.19 9.66
CA GLU A 84 -7.53 -26.57 10.14
C GLU A 84 -7.71 -27.61 9.02
N ILE A 85 -8.67 -27.41 8.11
CA ILE A 85 -8.86 -28.28 6.94
C ILE A 85 -7.60 -28.28 6.08
N LEU A 86 -7.06 -27.09 5.79
CA LEU A 86 -5.80 -26.93 5.05
C LEU A 86 -4.63 -27.59 5.79
N GLY A 87 -4.51 -27.37 7.10
CA GLY A 87 -3.47 -27.97 7.94
C GLY A 87 -3.51 -29.50 7.98
N GLY A 88 -4.71 -30.08 8.07
CA GLY A 88 -4.94 -31.51 8.01
C GLY A 88 -4.59 -32.10 6.63
N PHE A 89 -5.01 -31.44 5.55
CA PHE A 89 -4.63 -31.83 4.19
C PHE A 89 -3.11 -31.80 3.98
N LEU A 90 -2.43 -30.74 4.44
CA LEU A 90 -0.97 -30.61 4.35
C LEU A 90 -0.22 -31.68 5.16
N SER A 91 -0.81 -32.18 6.25
CA SER A 91 -0.25 -33.24 7.08
C SER A 91 -0.35 -34.63 6.45
N LEU A 92 -1.29 -34.83 5.52
CA LEU A 92 -1.45 -36.07 4.75
C LEU A 92 -0.47 -36.17 3.57
N MET A 93 0.28 -35.10 3.28
CA MET A 93 1.20 -35.07 2.15
C MET A 93 2.50 -35.80 2.46
N PRO A 94 3.00 -36.64 1.54
CA PRO A 94 4.31 -37.26 1.69
C PRO A 94 5.39 -36.17 1.79
N HIS A 95 6.28 -36.29 2.78
CA HIS A 95 7.44 -35.42 2.95
C HIS A 95 8.49 -35.73 1.87
N GLN A 96 8.23 -35.38 0.62
CA GLN A 96 9.26 -35.33 -0.40
C GLN A 96 9.93 -33.96 -0.35
N THR A 97 11.18 -33.95 0.11
CA THR A 97 12.00 -32.75 0.15
C THR A 97 12.56 -32.48 -1.24
N LEU A 98 12.01 -31.50 -1.96
CA LEU A 98 12.66 -30.96 -3.15
C LEU A 98 13.81 -30.05 -2.73
N HIS A 99 15.02 -30.37 -3.17
CA HIS A 99 16.17 -29.49 -2.99
C HIS A 99 16.12 -28.28 -3.93
N SER A 100 15.51 -28.42 -5.12
CA SER A 100 15.37 -27.34 -6.09
C SER A 100 14.07 -27.48 -6.90
N LEU A 101 13.42 -26.36 -7.19
CA LEU A 101 12.24 -26.23 -8.02
C LEU A 101 12.45 -25.07 -8.99
N GLU A 102 12.34 -25.29 -10.30
CA GLU A 102 12.32 -24.21 -11.28
C GLU A 102 10.87 -23.95 -11.69
N LEU A 103 10.35 -22.76 -11.41
CA LEU A 103 9.03 -22.36 -11.89
C LEU A 103 9.13 -21.98 -13.35
N ARG A 104 8.27 -22.59 -14.18
CA ARG A 104 8.16 -22.33 -15.61
C ARG A 104 6.73 -21.91 -15.94
N PRO A 105 6.54 -21.09 -16.98
CA PRO A 105 5.21 -20.90 -17.55
C PRO A 105 4.59 -22.26 -17.90
N ASP A 106 3.29 -22.40 -17.66
CA ASP A 106 2.49 -23.59 -18.00
C ASP A 106 2.87 -24.88 -17.26
N MET A 107 3.53 -24.78 -16.10
CA MET A 107 3.82 -25.93 -15.26
C MET A 107 2.52 -26.52 -14.68
N GLU A 108 2.16 -27.74 -15.09
CA GLU A 108 1.04 -28.48 -14.51
C GLU A 108 1.39 -28.97 -13.09
N VAL A 109 0.51 -28.70 -12.12
CA VAL A 109 0.65 -29.16 -10.74
C VAL A 109 -0.22 -30.39 -10.56
N GLU A 110 0.37 -31.58 -10.71
CA GLU A 110 -0.35 -32.84 -10.50
C GLU A 110 -0.56 -33.14 -9.02
N ASN A 111 0.39 -32.75 -8.17
CA ASN A 111 0.38 -33.00 -6.72
C ASN A 111 0.77 -31.73 -5.98
N ALA A 112 0.09 -31.42 -4.89
CA ALA A 112 0.52 -30.36 -4.00
C ALA A 112 1.73 -30.84 -3.17
N MET A 113 2.68 -29.93 -2.95
CA MET A 113 3.95 -30.21 -2.31
C MET A 113 4.31 -29.09 -1.35
N ARG A 114 4.86 -29.47 -0.18
CA ARG A 114 5.43 -28.53 0.78
C ARG A 114 6.83 -28.13 0.34
N LEU A 115 7.10 -26.83 0.26
CA LEU A 115 8.44 -26.30 0.03
C LEU A 115 9.10 -25.97 1.37
N PRO A 116 10.05 -26.79 1.86
CA PRO A 116 10.85 -26.43 3.04
C PRO A 116 11.74 -25.20 2.79
N ARG A 117 12.27 -24.61 3.87
CA ARG A 117 13.02 -23.35 3.84
C ARG A 117 14.30 -23.41 3.00
N GLU A 118 14.88 -24.59 2.90
CA GLU A 118 16.09 -24.89 2.17
C GLU A 118 15.82 -25.15 0.68
N THR A 119 14.55 -25.29 0.27
CA THR A 119 14.21 -25.50 -1.14
C THR A 119 14.61 -24.29 -1.95
N LYS A 120 15.42 -24.54 -2.98
CA LYS A 120 15.85 -23.53 -3.93
C LYS A 120 14.78 -23.35 -5.02
N VAL A 121 14.13 -22.19 -5.07
CA VAL A 121 13.14 -21.86 -6.09
C VAL A 121 13.78 -20.95 -7.13
N ILE A 122 13.85 -21.41 -8.37
CA ILE A 122 14.42 -20.69 -9.51
C ILE A 122 13.28 -20.05 -10.29
N LEU A 123 13.32 -18.72 -10.41
CA LEU A 123 12.39 -17.92 -11.19
C LEU A 123 13.09 -17.44 -12.47
N ASN A 124 12.54 -17.79 -13.63
CA ASN A 124 13.15 -17.50 -14.91
C ASN A 124 12.11 -17.05 -15.93
N SER A 125 12.01 -15.75 -16.16
CA SER A 125 11.08 -15.18 -17.15
C SER A 125 9.63 -15.59 -16.90
N VAL A 126 9.22 -15.60 -15.64
CA VAL A 126 7.87 -15.97 -15.18
C VAL A 126 7.10 -14.75 -14.70
N SER A 127 5.77 -14.83 -14.79
CA SER A 127 4.86 -13.88 -14.16
C SER A 127 4.20 -14.53 -12.96
N LEU A 128 4.27 -13.88 -11.79
CA LEU A 128 3.76 -14.42 -10.53
C LEU A 128 2.84 -13.40 -9.87
N SER A 129 1.83 -13.87 -9.13
CA SER A 129 1.09 -12.98 -8.26
C SER A 129 2.01 -12.43 -7.17
N GLY A 130 1.75 -11.19 -6.72
CA GLY A 130 2.49 -10.59 -5.60
C GLY A 130 2.50 -11.48 -4.36
N ALA A 131 1.34 -12.06 -4.02
CA ALA A 131 1.18 -12.95 -2.89
C ALA A 131 2.11 -14.19 -2.98
N LEU A 132 2.13 -14.86 -4.14
CA LEU A 132 3.02 -16.01 -4.35
C LEU A 132 4.49 -15.59 -4.28
N PHE A 133 4.86 -14.50 -4.96
CA PHE A 133 6.24 -14.02 -4.95
C PHE A 133 6.74 -13.74 -3.52
N PHE A 134 5.99 -12.96 -2.73
CA PHE A 134 6.39 -12.66 -1.37
C PHE A 134 6.37 -13.90 -0.47
N LYS A 135 5.43 -14.83 -0.70
CA LYS A 135 5.44 -16.10 0.03
C LYS A 135 6.68 -16.92 -0.27
N LEU A 136 7.12 -17.00 -1.52
CA LEU A 136 8.37 -17.68 -1.89
C LEU A 136 9.58 -16.98 -1.26
N MET A 137 9.61 -15.64 -1.28
CA MET A 137 10.68 -14.84 -0.67
C MET A 137 10.81 -15.07 0.83
N THR A 138 9.71 -15.28 1.55
CA THR A 138 9.73 -15.48 3.01
C THR A 138 9.86 -16.94 3.43
N SER A 139 9.60 -17.90 2.53
CA SER A 139 9.54 -19.33 2.87
C SER A 139 10.55 -20.23 2.17
N THR A 140 11.25 -19.77 1.13
CA THR A 140 12.17 -20.59 0.31
C THR A 140 13.44 -19.83 -0.07
N ALA A 141 14.47 -20.49 -0.61
CA ALA A 141 15.64 -19.81 -1.18
C ALA A 141 15.38 -19.43 -2.65
N VAL A 142 15.20 -18.15 -2.94
CA VAL A 142 14.80 -17.68 -4.29
C VAL A 142 16.02 -17.27 -5.12
N GLU A 143 16.10 -17.76 -6.36
CA GLU A 143 17.06 -17.33 -7.37
C GLU A 143 16.30 -16.77 -8.59
N ILE A 144 16.55 -15.50 -8.93
CA ILE A 144 16.00 -14.87 -10.13
C ILE A 144 17.08 -14.89 -11.22
N LYS A 145 16.88 -15.70 -12.27
CA LYS A 145 17.84 -15.81 -13.38
C LYS A 145 17.67 -14.72 -14.44
N ASN A 146 16.43 -14.44 -14.79
CA ASN A 146 16.02 -13.46 -15.80
C ASN A 146 14.92 -12.58 -15.22
N LYS A 147 14.63 -11.48 -15.92
CA LYS A 147 13.59 -10.53 -15.51
C LYS A 147 12.25 -11.26 -15.30
N ILE A 148 11.63 -11.05 -14.15
CA ILE A 148 10.30 -11.58 -13.81
C ILE A 148 9.27 -10.46 -13.76
N THR A 149 7.99 -10.82 -13.82
CA THR A 149 6.88 -9.89 -13.62
C THR A 149 6.09 -10.29 -12.39
N ILE A 150 5.74 -9.32 -11.56
CA ILE A 150 4.84 -9.49 -10.43
C ILE A 150 3.56 -8.73 -10.72
N PHE A 151 2.43 -9.40 -10.68
CA PHE A 151 1.11 -8.79 -10.90
C PHE A 151 0.28 -8.78 -9.62
N GLY A 152 -0.60 -7.78 -9.49
CA GLY A 152 -1.57 -7.71 -8.40
C GLY A 152 -2.72 -8.69 -8.58
N GLN A 153 -3.31 -9.17 -7.48
CA GLN A 153 -4.45 -10.07 -7.52
C GLN A 153 -5.44 -9.71 -6.40
N ASP A 154 -6.73 -9.67 -6.71
CA ASP A 154 -7.75 -9.54 -5.68
C ASP A 154 -7.83 -10.82 -4.85
N ASN A 155 -7.77 -10.63 -3.53
CA ASN A 155 -7.72 -11.67 -2.52
C ASN A 155 -8.93 -12.61 -2.64
N SER A 156 -8.80 -13.69 -3.40
CA SER A 156 -9.77 -14.79 -3.31
C SER A 156 -9.23 -16.17 -3.64
N LEU A 157 -7.91 -16.36 -3.78
CA LEU A 157 -7.14 -17.63 -3.81
C LEU A 157 -5.86 -17.38 -4.62
N ASP A 158 -4.69 -17.67 -4.05
CA ASP A 158 -3.38 -17.65 -4.72
C ASP A 158 -3.42 -18.42 -6.05
N ARG A 159 -3.72 -17.75 -7.17
CA ARG A 159 -3.67 -18.35 -8.50
C ARG A 159 -2.24 -18.19 -8.98
N CYS A 160 -1.48 -19.27 -8.81
CA CYS A 160 -0.02 -19.27 -8.90
C CYS A 160 0.58 -19.13 -10.30
N CYS A 161 -0.20 -19.12 -11.38
CA CYS A 161 0.24 -18.82 -12.75
C CYS A 161 -0.99 -18.69 -13.65
N GLY A 162 -1.03 -17.69 -14.53
CA GLY A 162 -2.05 -17.56 -15.56
C GLY A 162 -1.48 -16.92 -16.81
N VAL A 163 -1.78 -17.51 -17.97
CA VAL A 163 -1.73 -16.82 -19.26
C VAL A 163 -2.69 -15.62 -19.17
N LEU A 164 -2.24 -14.48 -19.68
CA LEU A 164 -3.01 -13.24 -19.87
C LEU A 164 -4.46 -13.56 -20.25
N ASP A 165 -5.36 -13.58 -19.26
CA ASP A 165 -6.78 -13.46 -19.53
C ASP A 165 -7.34 -12.30 -18.72
N VAL A 166 -7.80 -11.34 -19.50
CA VAL A 166 -8.27 -10.03 -19.12
C VAL A 166 -9.68 -10.20 -18.59
N ARG A 167 -9.92 -9.82 -17.32
CA ARG A 167 -11.16 -9.22 -16.73
C ARG A 167 -11.13 -9.49 -15.21
N THR A 168 -11.32 -8.52 -14.34
CA THR A 168 -12.49 -7.64 -14.20
C THR A 168 -12.09 -6.29 -13.55
N ASN A 169 -12.97 -5.29 -13.62
CA ASN A 169 -12.78 -3.87 -13.26
C ASN A 169 -12.47 -3.55 -11.77
N GLU A 170 -11.70 -4.38 -11.07
CA GLU A 170 -11.20 -4.09 -9.72
C GLU A 170 -9.70 -3.86 -9.78
N GLN A 171 -9.22 -2.82 -9.09
CA GLN A 171 -7.81 -2.41 -9.14
C GLN A 171 -6.95 -3.52 -8.53
N THR A 172 -6.15 -4.19 -9.35
CA THR A 172 -5.24 -5.24 -8.88
C THR A 172 -4.21 -4.65 -7.92
N LYS A 173 -4.06 -5.30 -6.75
CA LYS A 173 -3.19 -4.84 -5.64
C LYS A 173 -2.11 -5.85 -5.33
N ILE A 174 -0.95 -5.35 -4.91
CA ILE A 174 0.10 -6.14 -4.28
C ILE A 174 0.14 -5.80 -2.79
N PHE A 175 0.08 -6.81 -1.92
CA PHE A 175 0.25 -6.66 -0.48
C PHE A 175 1.65 -7.09 -0.04
N VAL A 176 2.32 -6.25 0.75
CA VAL A 176 3.64 -6.50 1.33
C VAL A 176 3.57 -6.26 2.83
N GLY A 177 3.84 -7.29 3.65
CA GLY A 177 3.90 -7.12 5.10
C GLY A 177 3.26 -8.25 5.89
N TRP A 178 3.12 -8.00 7.19
CA TRP A 178 2.62 -8.96 8.19
C TRP A 178 3.47 -10.23 8.27
N TRP A 179 4.79 -10.06 8.18
CA TRP A 179 5.76 -11.15 8.26
C TRP A 179 6.23 -11.33 9.70
N SER A 180 6.51 -12.57 10.09
CA SER A 180 7.29 -12.87 11.29
C SER A 180 8.75 -12.41 11.15
N GLU A 181 9.47 -12.34 12.27
CA GLU A 181 10.90 -12.01 12.28
C GLU A 181 11.71 -12.99 11.40
N GLU A 182 11.42 -14.29 11.48
CA GLU A 182 12.07 -15.31 10.67
C GLU A 182 11.78 -15.17 9.16
N GLU A 183 10.53 -14.85 8.80
CA GLU A 183 10.12 -14.60 7.41
C GLU A 183 10.83 -13.36 6.85
N THR A 184 10.99 -12.33 7.69
CA THR A 184 11.70 -11.09 7.36
C THR A 184 13.19 -11.37 7.10
N GLU A 185 13.87 -12.08 7.99
CA GLU A 185 15.27 -12.50 7.79
C GLU A 185 15.46 -13.30 6.50
N LYS A 186 14.53 -14.23 6.23
CA LYS A 186 14.57 -15.05 5.02
C LYS A 186 14.42 -14.20 3.77
N ALA A 187 13.46 -13.27 3.75
CA ALA A 187 13.26 -12.36 2.63
C ALA A 187 14.52 -11.50 2.38
N TYR A 188 15.13 -10.96 3.44
CA TYR A 188 16.39 -10.21 3.33
C TYR A 188 17.56 -11.06 2.84
N SER A 189 17.62 -12.34 3.18
CA SER A 189 18.65 -13.24 2.67
C SER A 189 18.54 -13.46 1.16
N ASN A 190 17.31 -13.61 0.64
CA ASN A 190 17.04 -13.79 -0.79
C ASN A 190 17.35 -12.53 -1.59
N ILE A 191 17.11 -11.34 -1.04
CA ILE A 191 17.38 -10.09 -1.75
C ILE A 191 18.86 -9.92 -2.11
N LYS A 192 19.77 -10.35 -1.23
CA LYS A 192 21.22 -10.19 -1.45
C LYS A 192 21.72 -10.83 -2.75
N THR A 193 20.98 -11.79 -3.29
CA THR A 193 21.32 -12.51 -4.52
C THR A 193 20.55 -12.01 -5.75
N ILE A 194 19.58 -11.10 -5.59
CA ILE A 194 18.75 -10.59 -6.67
C ILE A 194 19.42 -9.37 -7.32
N ARG A 195 19.58 -9.42 -8.65
CA ARG A 195 20.10 -8.30 -9.44
C ARG A 195 19.11 -7.13 -9.47
N GLY A 196 19.62 -5.89 -9.43
CA GLY A 196 18.79 -4.69 -9.61
C GLY A 196 17.99 -4.71 -10.91
N LYS A 197 16.79 -4.10 -10.89
CA LYS A 197 15.85 -4.00 -12.03
C LYS A 197 15.44 -5.35 -12.66
N SER A 198 15.58 -6.45 -11.93
CA SER A 198 15.19 -7.79 -12.39
C SER A 198 13.71 -8.12 -12.14
N ILE A 199 12.98 -7.23 -11.47
CA ILE A 199 11.57 -7.42 -11.14
C ILE A 199 10.75 -6.30 -11.79
N HIS A 200 9.81 -6.66 -12.66
CA HIS A 200 8.79 -5.75 -13.15
C HIS A 200 7.55 -5.82 -12.26
N ILE A 201 6.98 -4.67 -11.92
CA ILE A 201 5.71 -4.60 -11.23
C ILE A 201 4.63 -4.24 -12.25
N ASP A 202 3.66 -5.12 -12.42
CA ASP A 202 2.49 -4.95 -13.28
C ASP A 202 1.23 -4.87 -12.40
N THR A 203 1.09 -3.76 -11.68
CA THR A 203 -0.04 -3.50 -10.79
C THR A 203 -0.29 -2.01 -10.69
N GLU A 204 -1.54 -1.57 -10.54
CA GLU A 204 -1.81 -0.16 -10.30
C GLU A 204 -1.40 0.25 -8.88
N GLU A 205 -1.61 -0.61 -7.89
CA GLU A 205 -1.46 -0.26 -6.48
C GLU A 205 -0.62 -1.26 -5.65
N ILE A 206 0.26 -0.74 -4.81
CA ILE A 206 1.02 -1.49 -3.81
C ILE A 206 0.60 -1.04 -2.41
N HIS A 207 0.09 -1.98 -1.64
CA HIS A 207 -0.19 -1.84 -0.22
C HIS A 207 0.96 -2.45 0.58
N ALA A 208 1.62 -1.65 1.41
CA ALA A 208 2.61 -2.15 2.33
C ALA A 208 2.23 -1.80 3.77
N ALA A 209 2.28 -2.81 4.64
CA ALA A 209 1.95 -2.67 6.05
C ALA A 209 3.11 -3.12 6.94
N GLU A 210 3.37 -2.36 8.01
CA GLU A 210 4.39 -2.67 9.02
C GLU A 210 5.78 -2.94 8.40
N ASP A 211 6.41 -4.09 8.68
CA ASP A 211 7.70 -4.49 8.11
C ASP A 211 7.73 -4.50 6.57
N GLY A 212 6.57 -4.66 5.93
CA GLY A 212 6.45 -4.60 4.49
C GLY A 212 6.79 -3.21 3.92
N VAL A 213 6.53 -2.14 4.68
CA VAL A 213 6.94 -0.77 4.31
C VAL A 213 8.46 -0.69 4.24
N TYR A 214 9.15 -1.17 5.28
CA TYR A 214 10.62 -1.15 5.30
C TYR A 214 11.20 -2.00 4.17
N PHE A 215 10.65 -3.20 3.95
CA PHE A 215 11.08 -4.07 2.87
C PHE A 215 10.95 -3.39 1.50
N LEU A 216 9.80 -2.78 1.22
CA LEU A 216 9.56 -2.12 -0.06
C LEU A 216 10.55 -0.97 -0.29
N LEU A 217 10.78 -0.16 0.75
CA LEU A 217 11.70 0.98 0.68
C LEU A 217 13.15 0.56 0.47
N LYS A 218 13.62 -0.43 1.22
CA LYS A 218 15.01 -0.89 1.17
C LYS A 218 15.38 -1.56 -0.15
N ASN A 219 14.39 -2.18 -0.79
CA ASN A 219 14.62 -3.06 -1.93
C ASN A 219 14.07 -2.47 -3.22
N TRP A 220 13.82 -1.15 -3.26
CA TRP A 220 13.24 -0.49 -4.43
C TRP A 220 14.11 -0.64 -5.70
N ALA A 221 15.43 -0.72 -5.53
CA ALA A 221 16.39 -0.90 -6.63
C ALA A 221 16.22 -2.24 -7.38
N LEU A 222 15.51 -3.22 -6.80
CA LEU A 222 15.20 -4.48 -7.47
C LEU A 222 14.15 -4.30 -8.59
N PHE A 223 13.34 -3.26 -8.49
CA PHE A 223 12.26 -3.00 -9.44
C PHE A 223 12.72 -2.15 -10.62
N ASP A 224 12.07 -2.31 -11.77
CA ASP A 224 12.48 -1.69 -13.03
C ASP A 224 12.07 -0.20 -13.19
N GLY A 225 11.65 0.45 -12.12
CA GLY A 225 11.34 1.89 -12.10
C GLY A 225 9.90 2.24 -12.48
N TYR A 226 8.99 1.25 -12.50
CA TYR A 226 7.54 1.49 -12.59
C TYR A 226 7.05 2.38 -11.43
N SER A 227 6.04 3.22 -11.68
CA SER A 227 5.51 4.20 -10.73
C SER A 227 4.06 3.87 -10.31
N PRO A 228 3.87 2.94 -9.36
CA PRO A 228 2.54 2.56 -8.88
C PRO A 228 1.95 3.61 -7.93
N LEU A 229 0.70 3.38 -7.54
CA LEU A 229 0.05 3.98 -6.39
C LEU A 229 0.57 3.28 -5.12
N PHE A 230 1.08 4.01 -4.14
CA PHE A 230 1.52 3.43 -2.86
C PHE A 230 0.57 3.76 -1.73
N PHE A 231 0.17 2.73 -1.00
CA PHE A 231 -0.48 2.83 0.29
C PHE A 231 0.43 2.23 1.36
N LEU A 232 1.02 3.08 2.20
CA LEU A 232 1.94 2.67 3.25
C LEU A 232 1.34 2.96 4.61
N GLU A 233 1.11 1.90 5.37
CA GLU A 233 0.51 1.94 6.70
C GLU A 233 1.44 1.29 7.72
N SER A 234 1.53 1.89 8.90
CA SER A 234 2.20 1.26 10.03
C SER A 234 1.63 1.80 11.33
N SER A 235 1.36 0.87 12.24
CA SER A 235 0.88 1.18 13.59
C SER A 235 2.03 1.24 14.61
N GLU A 236 3.15 0.57 14.35
CA GLU A 236 4.28 0.53 15.29
C GLU A 236 5.51 1.32 14.79
N ARG A 237 5.91 2.30 15.61
CA ARG A 237 7.13 3.10 15.34
C ARG A 237 8.42 2.28 15.24
N GLU A 238 8.49 1.12 15.90
CA GLU A 238 9.72 0.31 15.92
C GLU A 238 10.10 -0.17 14.53
N HIS A 239 9.13 -0.58 13.71
CA HIS A 239 9.35 -0.99 12.32
C HIS A 239 9.96 0.14 11.48
N ILE A 240 9.57 1.39 11.74
CA ILE A 240 10.05 2.56 11.00
C ILE A 240 11.41 3.06 11.50
N ARG A 241 11.67 2.94 12.80
CA ARG A 241 12.99 3.28 13.38
C ARG A 241 14.09 2.34 12.87
N LYS A 242 13.75 1.09 12.55
CA LYS A 242 14.66 0.15 11.88
C LYS A 242 15.09 0.62 10.49
N ILE A 243 14.34 1.53 9.85
CA ILE A 243 14.73 2.16 8.59
C ILE A 243 15.89 3.12 8.89
N PRO A 244 17.11 2.84 8.41
CA PRO A 244 18.25 3.70 8.67
C PRO A 244 17.98 5.12 8.15
N SER A 245 18.56 6.14 8.79
CA SER A 245 18.50 7.53 8.32
C SER A 245 19.17 7.72 6.95
N ARG A 246 19.99 6.74 6.54
CA ARG A 246 20.58 6.59 5.22
C ARG A 246 20.35 5.15 4.78
N LEU A 247 19.43 4.91 3.83
CA LEU A 247 19.34 3.59 3.21
C LEU A 247 20.70 3.28 2.57
N GLU A 248 21.44 2.34 3.17
CA GLU A 248 22.69 1.84 2.64
C GLU A 248 22.39 1.04 1.36
N SER A 249 22.45 1.70 0.21
CA SER A 249 22.59 1.00 -1.06
C SER A 249 23.98 0.38 -1.07
N HIS A 250 24.07 -0.95 -1.00
CA HIS A 250 25.28 -1.62 -1.49
C HIS A 250 25.43 -1.26 -2.97
N GLY A 251 26.37 -0.37 -3.26
CA GLY A 251 26.69 0.03 -4.63
C GLY A 251 27.24 -1.18 -5.40
N GLU A 252 26.60 -1.48 -6.53
CA GLU A 252 27.32 -2.09 -7.64
C GLU A 252 28.30 -1.02 -8.16
N ASN A 253 29.59 -1.24 -7.91
CA ASN A 253 30.65 -0.51 -8.57
C ASN A 253 30.66 -0.90 -10.06
N GLU A 254 29.87 -0.24 -10.89
CA GLU A 254 30.18 -0.11 -12.32
C GLU A 254 31.01 1.16 -12.55
N THR A 255 32.22 1.17 -12.01
CA THR A 255 33.31 2.00 -12.53
C THR A 255 34.32 1.08 -13.21
N GLU A 256 33.99 0.63 -14.42
CA GLU A 256 35.00 0.25 -15.40
C GLU A 256 34.80 1.07 -16.68
N LYS A 257 35.88 1.80 -17.03
CA LYS A 257 36.14 2.50 -18.30
C LYS A 257 35.21 3.66 -18.68
N LEU A 258 35.59 4.86 -18.24
CA LEU A 258 36.09 5.88 -19.17
C LEU A 258 37.22 6.66 -18.47
N GLY A 259 38.43 6.54 -19.00
CA GLY A 259 39.59 7.24 -18.48
C GLY A 259 39.46 8.74 -18.72
N LEU A 260 39.38 9.51 -17.64
CA LEU A 260 39.68 10.94 -17.64
C LEU A 260 40.63 11.20 -16.47
N SER A 261 41.79 11.75 -16.80
CA SER A 261 42.90 12.02 -15.89
C SER A 261 42.57 13.13 -14.89
N ALA A 262 43.08 12.96 -13.67
CA ALA A 262 43.03 13.93 -12.59
C ALA A 262 43.70 15.26 -12.98
N GLY A 263 42.88 16.29 -13.18
CA GLY A 263 43.28 17.67 -13.35
C GLY A 263 42.04 18.48 -13.66
N GLU A 264 41.70 19.45 -12.80
CA GLU A 264 40.56 20.37 -12.88
C GLU A 264 39.27 19.90 -12.17
N ILE A 265 39.31 19.86 -10.82
CA ILE A 265 38.12 20.06 -9.99
C ILE A 265 38.37 21.30 -9.14
N GLY A 266 38.00 22.46 -9.67
CA GLY A 266 37.75 23.67 -8.90
C GLY A 266 36.27 23.68 -8.50
N GLU A 267 36.02 23.82 -7.19
CA GLU A 267 34.73 24.10 -6.56
C GLU A 267 33.63 23.03 -6.67
N ILE A 268 33.73 21.99 -5.83
CA ILE A 268 32.57 21.22 -5.36
C ILE A 268 32.58 21.28 -3.82
N GLN A 269 31.84 22.23 -3.25
CA GLN A 269 31.48 22.19 -1.84
C GLN A 269 30.38 21.14 -1.62
N GLY A 270 30.62 20.19 -0.71
CA GLY A 270 29.57 19.50 0.03
C GLY A 270 29.32 18.02 -0.29
N THR A 271 30.33 17.19 -0.05
CA THR A 271 30.25 15.81 0.52
C THR A 271 29.20 14.83 -0.02
N GLU A 272 29.69 13.83 -0.78
CA GLU A 272 29.26 12.43 -0.85
C GLU A 272 27.74 12.16 -0.70
N ARG A 273 27.00 12.49 -1.76
CA ARG A 273 25.58 12.16 -1.92
C ARG A 273 25.44 10.67 -2.29
N ASN A 274 25.50 9.80 -1.30
CA ASN A 274 25.32 8.36 -1.48
C ASN A 274 23.90 8.03 -2.02
N ASN A 275 23.91 7.22 -3.07
CA ASN A 275 22.85 6.72 -3.96
C ASN A 275 21.57 6.15 -3.29
N ILE A 276 20.73 7.01 -2.70
CA ILE A 276 19.34 6.64 -2.40
C ILE A 276 18.55 6.65 -3.72
N PRO A 277 17.72 5.62 -4.04
CA PRO A 277 16.92 5.64 -5.26
C PRO A 277 16.02 6.89 -5.26
N LEU A 278 16.08 7.66 -6.34
CA LEU A 278 15.20 8.78 -6.57
C LEU A 278 13.83 8.22 -6.97
N TRP A 279 12.85 8.40 -6.10
CA TRP A 279 11.51 7.85 -6.30
C TRP A 279 10.74 8.68 -7.33
N LYS A 280 10.24 8.02 -8.38
CA LYS A 280 9.16 8.54 -9.22
C LYS A 280 7.87 7.89 -8.76
N VAL A 281 7.04 8.65 -8.04
CA VAL A 281 5.82 8.15 -7.40
C VAL A 281 4.63 8.89 -7.96
N LYS A 282 3.68 8.15 -8.51
CA LYS A 282 2.46 8.71 -9.07
C LYS A 282 1.48 9.09 -7.96
N GLU A 283 1.24 8.21 -7.00
CA GLU A 283 0.47 8.53 -5.80
C GLU A 283 1.11 7.95 -4.55
N LEU A 284 1.10 8.71 -3.45
CA LEU A 284 1.61 8.28 -2.16
C LEU A 284 0.58 8.57 -1.07
N LYS A 285 0.18 7.53 -0.35
CA LYS A 285 -0.69 7.61 0.82
C LYS A 285 0.06 7.07 2.03
N LEU A 286 0.29 7.91 3.04
CA LEU A 286 0.92 7.53 4.31
C LEU A 286 -0.08 7.69 5.46
N THR A 287 -0.20 6.68 6.30
CA THR A 287 -1.08 6.72 7.46
C THR A 287 -0.36 6.28 8.73
N GLY A 288 -0.75 6.90 9.85
CA GLY A 288 -0.25 6.54 11.17
C GLY A 288 1.25 6.76 11.33
N CYS A 289 1.93 5.81 11.98
CA CYS A 289 3.38 5.88 12.18
C CYS A 289 4.15 5.93 10.86
N ALA A 290 3.60 5.41 9.74
CA ALA A 290 4.23 5.47 8.41
C ALA A 290 4.58 6.90 7.99
N LEU A 291 3.99 7.93 8.58
CA LEU A 291 4.41 9.31 8.32
C LEU A 291 5.89 9.55 8.63
N GLU A 292 6.45 8.91 9.66
CA GLU A 292 7.87 9.04 10.00
C GLU A 292 8.83 8.63 8.87
N ILE A 293 8.39 7.88 7.85
CA ILE A 293 9.25 7.61 6.68
C ILE A 293 9.37 8.79 5.72
N LEU A 294 8.44 9.75 5.75
CA LEU A 294 8.36 10.81 4.75
C LEU A 294 9.66 11.60 4.62
N HIS A 295 10.29 11.97 5.73
CA HIS A 295 11.56 12.70 5.73
C HIS A 295 12.78 11.86 5.32
N LYS A 296 12.61 10.54 5.23
CA LYS A 296 13.61 9.59 4.73
C LYS A 296 13.44 9.35 3.23
N LEU A 297 12.26 9.65 2.66
CA LEU A 297 12.02 9.56 1.23
C LEU A 297 12.71 10.70 0.49
N ARG A 298 13.36 10.37 -0.63
CA ARG A 298 13.93 11.36 -1.56
C ARG A 298 13.31 11.19 -2.93
N PHE A 299 12.42 12.13 -3.27
CA PHE A 299 11.81 12.17 -4.60
C PHE A 299 12.78 12.69 -5.64
N HIS A 300 12.62 12.23 -6.87
CA HIS A 300 13.33 12.79 -8.02
C HIS A 300 13.04 14.29 -8.18
N GLU A 301 13.97 15.08 -8.72
CA GLU A 301 13.76 16.52 -8.94
C GLU A 301 12.56 16.77 -9.87
N GLU A 302 12.46 15.97 -10.92
CA GLU A 302 11.34 15.94 -11.88
C GLU A 302 10.12 15.12 -11.39
N ASN A 303 9.99 14.84 -10.09
CA ASN A 303 8.84 14.07 -9.60
C ASN A 303 7.55 14.89 -9.73
N GLU A 304 6.59 14.35 -10.49
CA GLU A 304 5.24 14.90 -10.63
C GLU A 304 4.23 13.89 -10.08
N MET A 305 3.68 14.19 -8.91
CA MET A 305 2.75 13.33 -8.17
C MET A 305 1.31 13.75 -8.42
N ASP A 306 0.45 12.78 -8.74
CA ASP A 306 -0.98 13.01 -8.92
C ASP A 306 -1.69 13.18 -7.58
N VAL A 307 -1.39 12.32 -6.59
CA VAL A 307 -2.00 12.37 -5.25
C VAL A 307 -0.95 12.19 -4.17
N PHE A 308 -0.91 13.13 -3.24
CA PHE A 308 -0.12 13.03 -2.02
C PHE A 308 -1.05 13.17 -0.81
N TRP A 309 -1.25 12.07 -0.07
CA TRP A 309 -2.21 11.99 1.04
C TRP A 309 -1.54 11.57 2.34
N LEU A 310 -1.69 12.36 3.40
CA LEU A 310 -1.12 12.07 4.72
C LEU A 310 -2.24 12.08 5.78
N CYS A 311 -2.28 11.07 6.65
CA CYS A 311 -3.26 10.98 7.73
C CYS A 311 -2.60 10.58 9.05
N ALA A 312 -2.75 11.40 10.08
CA ALA A 312 -2.27 11.11 11.43
C ALA A 312 -3.45 11.21 12.41
N GLY A 313 -3.61 10.18 13.23
CA GLY A 313 -4.57 10.15 14.34
C GLY A 313 -3.99 10.67 15.64
N GLU A 314 -2.66 10.67 15.79
CA GLU A 314 -1.98 11.09 17.02
C GLU A 314 -0.80 12.03 16.72
N ALA A 315 -0.52 12.98 17.63
CA ALA A 315 0.59 13.94 17.49
C ALA A 315 1.95 13.24 17.47
N GLU A 316 2.04 12.13 18.18
CA GLU A 316 3.18 11.23 18.23
C GLU A 316 3.64 10.83 16.81
N GLU A 317 2.71 10.42 15.94
CA GLU A 317 2.99 9.89 14.61
C GLU A 317 3.78 10.87 13.71
N ILE A 318 3.73 12.17 14.02
CA ILE A 318 4.40 13.22 13.26
C ILE A 318 5.53 13.92 14.02
N SER A 319 5.72 13.60 15.30
CA SER A 319 6.69 14.26 16.18
C SER A 319 8.13 14.28 15.64
N GLY A 320 8.55 13.24 14.90
CA GLY A 320 9.85 13.20 14.23
C GLY A 320 9.97 14.22 13.10
N ILE A 321 8.91 14.41 12.32
CA ILE A 321 8.84 15.37 11.21
C ILE A 321 8.77 16.81 11.73
N LEU A 322 8.02 17.05 12.81
CA LEU A 322 7.86 18.40 13.36
C LEU A 322 9.18 19.05 13.79
N ARG A 323 10.19 18.23 14.16
CA ARG A 323 11.54 18.67 14.50
C ARG A 323 12.36 19.15 13.31
N MET A 324 11.90 18.90 12.09
CA MET A 324 12.59 19.35 10.88
C MET A 324 12.42 20.85 10.66
N GLU A 325 13.33 21.42 9.88
CA GLU A 325 13.18 22.77 9.35
C GLU A 325 11.96 22.87 8.44
N ASN A 326 11.35 24.05 8.39
CA ASN A 326 10.27 24.32 7.44
C ASN A 326 10.81 24.19 6.01
N SER A 327 9.99 23.67 5.11
CA SER A 327 10.40 23.36 3.74
C SER A 327 11.59 22.38 3.64
N GLY A 328 11.79 21.53 4.66
CA GLY A 328 12.86 20.53 4.69
C GLY A 328 12.56 19.27 3.85
N ILE A 329 11.31 19.02 3.50
CA ILE A 329 10.87 17.81 2.77
C ILE A 329 10.49 18.20 1.34
N TRP A 330 11.39 17.96 0.38
CA TRP A 330 11.09 18.14 -1.04
C TRP A 330 10.13 17.08 -1.55
N VAL A 331 9.02 17.47 -2.17
CA VAL A 331 8.02 16.53 -2.73
C VAL A 331 7.82 16.65 -4.25
N GLY A 332 8.46 17.63 -4.88
CA GLY A 332 8.31 17.91 -6.32
C GLY A 332 7.01 18.65 -6.64
N LYS A 333 6.41 18.36 -7.80
CA LYS A 333 5.09 18.86 -8.20
C LYS A 333 4.00 17.91 -7.69
N VAL A 334 2.90 18.46 -7.21
CA VAL A 334 1.77 17.72 -6.63
C VAL A 334 0.46 18.28 -7.17
N LYS A 335 -0.33 17.45 -7.85
CA LYS A 335 -1.66 17.84 -8.35
C LYS A 335 -2.69 17.90 -7.24
N LYS A 336 -2.75 16.89 -6.36
CA LYS A 336 -3.68 16.84 -5.22
C LYS A 336 -2.94 16.59 -3.92
N LEU A 337 -3.04 17.51 -2.97
CA LEU A 337 -2.47 17.38 -1.63
C LEU A 337 -3.59 17.27 -0.60
N GLY A 338 -3.66 16.14 0.10
CA GLY A 338 -4.62 15.90 1.17
C GLY A 338 -3.92 15.66 2.51
N LEU A 339 -4.26 16.44 3.55
CA LEU A 339 -3.75 16.26 4.90
C LEU A 339 -4.91 16.13 5.89
N ARG A 340 -4.87 15.09 6.73
CA ARG A 340 -5.93 14.79 7.70
C ARG A 340 -5.40 14.62 9.13
N GLY A 341 -6.12 15.19 10.09
CA GLY A 341 -5.81 15.15 11.53
C GLY A 341 -4.50 15.88 11.82
N TYR A 342 -3.67 15.29 12.68
CA TYR A 342 -2.37 15.85 13.04
C TYR A 342 -1.45 16.07 11.83
N ALA A 343 -1.63 15.34 10.71
CA ALA A 343 -0.82 15.48 9.51
C ALA A 343 -0.89 16.89 8.88
N VAL A 344 -1.91 17.70 9.19
CA VAL A 344 -1.95 19.12 8.82
C VAL A 344 -0.73 19.87 9.38
N GLY A 345 -0.23 19.47 10.55
CA GLY A 345 1.01 19.96 11.16
C GLY A 345 2.28 19.77 10.32
N ILE A 346 2.25 18.86 9.34
CA ILE A 346 3.37 18.60 8.41
C ILE A 346 3.41 19.64 7.28
N LEU A 347 2.31 20.34 6.98
CA LEU A 347 2.22 21.25 5.84
C LEU A 347 3.40 22.25 5.75
N PRO A 348 3.83 22.93 6.84
CA PRO A 348 4.97 23.85 6.78
C PRO A 348 6.33 23.17 6.53
N LYS A 349 6.42 21.85 6.71
CA LYS A 349 7.64 21.05 6.50
C LYS A 349 7.80 20.62 5.04
N LEU A 350 6.72 20.68 4.26
CA LEU A 350 6.73 20.33 2.84
C LEU A 350 7.29 21.48 2.00
N ARG A 351 8.17 21.13 1.06
CA ARG A 351 8.68 22.01 0.01
C ARG A 351 8.14 21.52 -1.33
N ILE A 352 7.15 22.27 -1.84
CA ILE A 352 6.53 22.04 -3.13
C ILE A 352 7.32 22.84 -4.19
N HIS A 353 7.39 22.31 -5.42
CA HIS A 353 8.07 22.99 -6.53
C HIS A 353 7.43 24.36 -6.84
N GLU A 354 8.25 25.38 -7.16
CA GLU A 354 7.80 26.77 -7.36
C GLU A 354 6.75 26.92 -8.49
N GLU A 355 6.95 26.17 -9.58
CA GLU A 355 6.04 26.08 -10.72
C GLU A 355 4.83 25.15 -10.51
N ASN A 356 4.56 24.70 -9.27
CA ASN A 356 3.47 23.76 -9.03
C ASN A 356 2.09 24.40 -9.26
N GLU A 357 1.30 23.77 -10.12
CA GLU A 357 -0.10 24.11 -10.38
C GLU A 357 -1.03 23.06 -9.77
N MET A 358 -1.34 23.23 -8.48
CA MET A 358 -2.14 22.29 -7.73
C MET A 358 -3.62 22.36 -8.15
N GLU A 359 -4.20 21.19 -8.44
CA GLU A 359 -5.63 21.05 -8.70
C GLU A 359 -6.45 21.16 -7.40
N GLU A 360 -5.96 20.57 -6.32
CA GLU A 360 -6.68 20.47 -5.05
C GLU A 360 -5.75 20.47 -3.84
N LEU A 361 -6.03 21.36 -2.89
CA LEU A 361 -5.48 21.34 -1.53
C LEU A 361 -6.62 21.06 -0.55
N GLY A 362 -6.61 19.89 0.08
CA GLY A 362 -7.60 19.46 1.07
C GLY A 362 -6.98 19.32 2.45
N LEU A 363 -7.46 20.09 3.43
CA LEU A 363 -7.04 20.01 4.83
C LEU A 363 -8.25 19.70 5.71
N THR A 364 -8.16 18.68 6.55
CA THR A 364 -9.23 18.31 7.49
C THR A 364 -8.67 18.06 8.87
N THR A 365 -9.17 18.77 9.88
CA THR A 365 -8.85 18.51 11.28
C THR A 365 -10.13 18.45 12.10
N GLN A 366 -10.17 17.54 13.07
CA GLN A 366 -11.34 17.38 13.95
C GLN A 366 -11.13 18.08 15.28
N ASP A 367 -9.87 18.18 15.73
CA ASP A 367 -9.52 18.75 17.02
C ASP A 367 -8.71 20.04 16.85
N SER A 368 -8.93 20.98 17.77
CA SER A 368 -8.21 22.26 17.74
C SER A 368 -6.72 22.11 18.08
N GLU A 369 -6.36 21.02 18.75
CA GLU A 369 -4.98 20.66 19.12
C GLU A 369 -4.14 20.33 17.88
N ASP A 370 -4.75 19.73 16.84
CA ASP A 370 -4.12 19.41 15.54
C ASP A 370 -3.41 20.63 14.92
N ILE A 371 -3.93 21.84 15.19
CA ILE A 371 -3.46 23.11 14.62
C ILE A 371 -2.50 23.84 15.56
N GLN A 372 -2.63 23.65 16.88
CA GLN A 372 -1.68 24.23 17.84
C GLN A 372 -0.26 23.74 17.58
N ILE A 373 -0.14 22.51 17.07
CA ILE A 373 1.11 21.87 16.66
C ILE A 373 1.81 22.59 15.51
N LEU A 374 1.08 23.37 14.69
CA LEU A 374 1.72 24.22 13.69
C LEU A 374 2.64 25.25 14.36
N GLY A 375 2.39 25.64 15.62
CA GLY A 375 3.34 26.41 16.44
C GLY A 375 3.78 27.73 15.80
N MET A 376 2.91 28.36 15.00
CA MET A 376 3.26 29.44 14.09
C MET A 376 2.51 30.73 14.41
N GLU A 377 3.23 31.67 15.03
CA GLU A 377 2.89 33.09 14.96
C GLU A 377 3.43 33.64 13.62
N ASN A 378 2.54 34.03 12.70
CA ASN A 378 2.81 34.91 11.55
C ASN A 378 3.71 34.40 10.39
N SER A 379 3.89 33.09 10.18
CA SER A 379 4.59 32.59 8.98
C SER A 379 3.62 32.13 7.90
N SER A 380 3.78 32.68 6.69
CA SER A 380 3.04 32.24 5.50
C SER A 380 3.60 30.91 4.98
N ILE A 381 2.76 29.90 4.87
CA ILE A 381 3.05 28.60 4.28
C ILE A 381 2.81 28.71 2.77
N TRP A 382 3.87 28.72 1.99
CA TRP A 382 3.77 28.82 0.53
C TRP A 382 3.27 27.50 -0.07
N VAL A 383 2.17 27.55 -0.84
CA VAL A 383 1.54 26.37 -1.48
C VAL A 383 1.47 26.45 -3.01
N GLY A 384 2.01 27.51 -3.60
CA GLY A 384 2.01 27.72 -5.05
C GLY A 384 0.66 28.17 -5.61
N LYS A 385 0.32 27.73 -6.82
CA LYS A 385 -0.99 27.98 -7.43
C LYS A 385 -1.97 26.87 -7.03
N VAL A 386 -3.16 27.23 -6.58
CA VAL A 386 -4.18 26.27 -6.13
C VAL A 386 -5.52 26.56 -6.81
N LYS A 387 -6.07 25.57 -7.53
CA LYS A 387 -7.37 25.68 -8.22
C LYS A 387 -8.55 25.40 -7.30
N ARG A 388 -8.43 24.46 -6.36
CA ARG A 388 -9.48 24.12 -5.40
C ARG A 388 -8.89 24.05 -4.00
N LEU A 389 -9.50 24.75 -3.06
CA LEU A 389 -9.12 24.72 -1.65
C LEU A 389 -10.30 24.21 -0.83
N GLU A 390 -10.08 23.15 -0.07
CA GLU A 390 -11.07 22.56 0.83
C GLU A 390 -10.51 22.48 2.24
N LEU A 391 -11.10 23.25 3.16
CA LEU A 391 -10.73 23.29 4.57
C LEU A 391 -11.93 22.85 5.41
N ILE A 392 -11.74 21.79 6.20
CA ILE A 392 -12.80 21.17 7.01
C ILE A 392 -12.41 21.15 8.48
N GLY A 393 -13.38 21.46 9.34
CA GLY A 393 -13.27 21.53 10.79
C GLY A 393 -12.38 22.68 11.22
N HIS A 394 -11.43 22.40 12.11
CA HIS A 394 -10.54 23.43 12.61
C HIS A 394 -9.55 23.91 11.54
N ALA A 395 -9.31 23.14 10.48
CA ALA A 395 -8.31 23.42 9.42
C ALA A 395 -8.54 24.77 8.73
N VAL A 396 -9.76 25.29 8.82
CA VAL A 396 -10.13 26.64 8.41
C VAL A 396 -9.22 27.72 9.01
N LYS A 397 -8.70 27.54 10.23
CA LYS A 397 -7.75 28.47 10.85
C LYS A 397 -6.42 28.60 10.11
N VAL A 398 -6.02 27.58 9.35
CA VAL A 398 -4.81 27.59 8.52
C VAL A 398 -4.97 28.50 7.30
N PHE A 399 -6.20 28.85 6.91
CA PHE A 399 -6.47 29.67 5.73
C PHE A 399 -5.66 30.97 5.71
N THR A 400 -5.58 31.66 6.84
CA THR A 400 -4.85 32.94 6.97
C THR A 400 -3.33 32.79 6.87
N MET A 401 -2.84 31.56 6.98
CA MET A 401 -1.42 31.22 6.90
C MET A 401 -1.03 30.75 5.50
N LEU A 402 -1.98 30.46 4.62
CA LEU A 402 -1.65 29.97 3.27
C LEU A 402 -1.17 31.13 2.37
N GLY A 403 0.06 31.03 1.89
CA GLY A 403 0.64 31.89 0.88
C GLY A 403 0.42 31.30 -0.51
N PHE A 404 -0.29 32.03 -1.37
CA PHE A 404 -0.52 31.66 -2.76
C PHE A 404 0.39 32.43 -3.70
N HIS A 405 0.69 31.83 -4.85
CA HIS A 405 1.32 32.56 -5.95
C HIS A 405 0.40 33.72 -6.42
N GLN A 406 0.98 34.83 -6.86
CA GLN A 406 0.21 36.01 -7.33
C GLN A 406 -0.76 35.68 -8.48
N ASP A 407 -0.38 34.71 -9.33
CA ASP A 407 -1.18 34.22 -10.45
C ASP A 407 -2.12 33.05 -10.06
N SER A 408 -2.39 32.86 -8.77
CA SER A 408 -3.26 31.78 -8.30
C SER A 408 -4.73 32.13 -8.52
N GLU A 409 -5.41 31.35 -9.36
CA GLU A 409 -6.85 31.45 -9.60
C GLU A 409 -7.61 30.34 -8.84
N VAL A 410 -8.05 30.63 -7.62
CA VAL A 410 -8.86 29.69 -6.83
C VAL A 410 -10.27 29.61 -7.43
N LYS A 411 -10.58 28.50 -8.12
CA LYS A 411 -11.86 28.24 -8.79
C LYS A 411 -12.94 27.73 -7.84
N LYS A 412 -12.56 27.04 -6.76
CA LYS A 412 -13.48 26.52 -5.74
C LYS A 412 -12.86 26.69 -4.37
N LEU A 413 -13.59 27.31 -3.45
CA LEU A 413 -13.24 27.43 -2.04
C LEU A 413 -14.36 26.77 -1.23
N VAL A 414 -14.02 25.74 -0.46
CA VAL A 414 -14.92 25.04 0.46
C VAL A 414 -14.40 25.22 1.87
N LEU A 415 -15.20 25.84 2.73
CA LEU A 415 -14.88 26.07 4.13
C LEU A 415 -16.01 25.47 4.97
N ILE A 416 -15.73 24.38 5.66
CA ILE A 416 -16.69 23.71 6.54
C ILE A 416 -16.14 23.82 7.95
N THR A 417 -16.80 24.57 8.83
CA THR A 417 -16.41 24.67 10.24
C THR A 417 -17.65 24.83 11.12
N ASP A 418 -17.51 24.58 12.42
CA ASP A 418 -18.58 24.79 13.39
C ASP A 418 -18.88 26.30 13.57
N GLU A 419 -20.09 26.64 14.01
CA GLU A 419 -20.58 28.02 14.10
C GLU A 419 -19.67 28.93 14.95
N ARG A 420 -18.97 28.36 15.93
CA ARG A 420 -18.06 29.08 16.82
C ARG A 420 -16.81 29.64 16.13
N GLU A 421 -16.47 29.15 14.95
CA GLU A 421 -15.25 29.56 14.23
C GLU A 421 -15.55 30.44 13.00
N LYS A 422 -16.84 30.68 12.70
CA LYS A 422 -17.28 31.56 11.61
C LYS A 422 -16.74 33.00 11.75
N ASP A 423 -16.54 33.48 12.97
CA ASP A 423 -16.06 34.84 13.25
C ASP A 423 -14.59 35.07 12.84
N VAL A 424 -13.76 34.02 12.83
CA VAL A 424 -12.37 34.09 12.36
C VAL A 424 -12.34 34.29 10.84
N LEU A 425 -13.25 33.63 10.13
CA LEU A 425 -13.39 33.78 8.68
C LEU A 425 -13.95 35.13 8.28
N LEU A 426 -15.00 35.61 8.96
CA LEU A 426 -15.64 36.89 8.63
C LEU A 426 -14.65 38.06 8.71
N ASN A 427 -13.75 38.09 9.71
CA ASN A 427 -12.77 39.18 9.83
C ASN A 427 -11.68 39.16 8.74
N HIS A 428 -11.38 38.00 8.14
CA HIS A 428 -10.32 37.87 7.12
C HIS A 428 -10.86 37.85 5.68
N TYR A 429 -12.11 37.39 5.47
CA TYR A 429 -12.74 37.38 4.14
C TYR A 429 -12.94 38.79 3.58
N TYR A 430 -13.15 39.79 4.45
CA TYR A 430 -13.21 41.21 4.05
C TYR A 430 -11.88 41.80 3.59
N SER A 431 -10.71 41.20 3.89
CA SER A 431 -9.42 41.70 3.43
C SER A 431 -8.98 41.14 2.07
N TYR A 432 -9.46 39.94 1.70
CA TYR A 432 -9.05 39.26 0.46
C TYR A 432 -9.96 39.53 -0.76
N ILE A 433 -11.19 39.99 -0.56
CA ILE A 433 -12.16 40.23 -1.67
C ILE A 433 -12.36 41.70 -2.02
N ILE A 434 -11.83 42.63 -1.20
CA ILE A 434 -11.69 44.03 -1.62
C ILE A 434 -10.24 44.21 -2.07
N PRO A 435 -9.90 43.98 -3.35
CA PRO A 435 -8.78 44.74 -3.89
C PRO A 435 -9.15 46.20 -3.64
N THR A 436 -8.22 46.97 -3.13
CA THR A 436 -8.23 48.43 -3.09
C THR A 436 -8.53 48.95 -4.50
N SER A 437 -9.81 48.94 -4.84
CA SER A 437 -10.38 49.44 -6.08
C SER A 437 -11.10 50.71 -5.70
N CYS A 438 -10.86 51.73 -6.52
CA CYS A 438 -11.43 53.06 -6.45
C CYS A 438 -12.91 53.08 -6.00
N PRO A 439 -13.37 54.16 -5.34
CA PRO A 439 -14.69 54.25 -4.70
C PRO A 439 -15.85 54.48 -5.68
N CYS A 440 -15.94 53.69 -6.74
CA CYS A 440 -17.03 53.80 -7.71
C CYS A 440 -17.45 52.42 -8.22
N HIS A 441 -18.71 52.08 -7.94
CA HIS A 441 -19.49 50.91 -8.37
C HIS A 441 -19.52 49.69 -7.42
N HIS A 442 -20.53 49.70 -6.55
CA HIS A 442 -21.18 48.50 -6.04
C HIS A 442 -21.77 47.67 -7.18
N HIS A 443 -21.61 46.34 -7.12
CA HIS A 443 -22.65 45.30 -7.19
C HIS A 443 -21.98 43.94 -7.49
N GLY A 444 -22.22 42.95 -6.64
CA GLY A 444 -21.80 41.56 -6.90
C GLY A 444 -21.94 40.69 -5.65
N ALA A 445 -23.12 40.09 -5.46
CA ALA A 445 -23.37 39.09 -4.44
C ALA A 445 -22.59 37.80 -4.74
N LEU A 446 -22.05 37.15 -3.71
CA LEU A 446 -21.47 35.80 -3.82
C LEU A 446 -22.07 34.89 -2.76
N ALA A 447 -22.62 33.77 -3.24
CA ALA A 447 -23.30 32.75 -2.45
C ALA A 447 -22.26 31.89 -1.72
N LEU A 448 -22.44 31.76 -0.40
CA LEU A 448 -21.92 30.65 0.40
C LEU A 448 -22.84 29.46 0.13
N SER A 449 -22.31 28.36 -0.41
CA SER A 449 -22.99 27.06 -0.49
C SER A 449 -22.22 26.03 0.30
#